data_AF-A0A4R3AIZ0-F1
#
_entry.id   AF-A0A4R3AIZ0-F1
#
_cell.length_a   1.000
_cell.length_b   1.000
_cell.length_c   1.000
_cell.angle_alpha   90.00
_cell.angle_beta   90.00
_cell.angle_gamma   90.00
#
_symmetry.space_group_name_H-M   'P 1'
#
loop_
_entity.id
_entity.type
_entity.pdbx_description
1 polymer ?
#
loop_
_entity_poly.entity_id
_entity_poly.type
_entity_poly.pdbx_seq_one_letter_code
_entity_poly.pdbx_strand_id
1 'polypeptide(L)' 'MITHCAAQYINMKTILLILLIIVALLMIYFGIGGNLLPPILTGLGFIIIAILFKIGVKK' A
#
# COMPACT_ATOMS: atom_id res chain seq x y z
N MET A 1 -14.29 28.23 9.51
CA MET A 1 -14.97 26.97 9.11
C MET A 1 -15.02 26.86 7.58
N ILE A 2 -13.87 26.89 6.90
CA ILE A 2 -13.74 26.71 5.41
C ILE A 2 -12.41 26.00 5.04
N THR A 3 -11.47 25.85 5.97
CA THR A 3 -10.11 25.35 5.67
C THR A 3 -9.98 23.82 5.54
N HIS A 4 -11.05 23.04 5.74
CA HIS A 4 -11.01 21.58 5.57
C HIS A 4 -11.49 21.08 4.20
N CYS A 5 -11.95 21.95 3.30
CA CYS A 5 -12.48 21.54 1.99
C CYS A 5 -11.38 21.35 0.91
N ALA A 6 -10.21 21.95 1.06
CA ALA A 6 -9.13 21.91 0.05
C ALA A 6 -8.06 20.81 0.28
N ALA A 7 -8.20 19.96 1.31
CA ALA A 7 -7.12 19.09 1.76
C ALA A 7 -7.17 17.64 1.26
N GLN A 8 -8.17 17.25 0.46
CA GLN A 8 -8.36 15.84 0.04
C GLN A 8 -8.82 15.70 -1.42
N TYR A 9 -8.20 16.37 -2.38
CA TYR A 9 -8.11 15.79 -3.74
C TYR A 9 -6.84 14.93 -3.82
N ILE A 10 -6.78 13.91 -2.97
CA ILE A 10 -5.80 12.86 -3.17
C ILE A 10 -6.42 11.97 -4.25
N ASN A 11 -5.82 11.97 -5.43
CA ASN A 11 -6.20 11.09 -6.52
C ASN A 11 -6.46 9.67 -5.96
N MET A 12 -7.59 9.04 -6.32
CA MET A 12 -7.97 7.72 -5.77
C MET A 12 -6.83 6.68 -5.89
N LYS A 13 -5.99 6.82 -6.92
CA LYS A 13 -4.78 6.03 -7.16
C LYS A 13 -3.70 6.23 -6.09
N THR A 14 -3.53 7.47 -5.60
CA THR A 14 -2.54 7.83 -4.57
C THR A 14 -2.94 7.29 -3.20
N ILE A 15 -4.22 7.39 -2.83
CA ILE A 15 -4.75 6.75 -1.60
C ILE A 15 -4.52 5.25 -1.64
N LEU A 16 -4.82 4.62 -2.79
CA LEU A 16 -4.65 3.17 -2.95
C LEU A 16 -3.19 2.74 -2.79
N LEU A 17 -2.25 3.51 -3.35
CA LEU A 17 -0.80 3.26 -3.23
C LEU A 17 -0.32 3.37 -1.79
N ILE A 18 -0.76 4.40 -1.06
CA ILE A 18 -0.41 4.60 0.36
C ILE A 18 -0.97 3.46 1.21
N LEU A 19 -2.23 3.08 0.98
CA LEU A 19 -2.87 1.97 1.70
C LEU A 19 -2.17 0.64 1.43
N LEU A 20 -1.76 0.40 0.18
CA LEU A 20 -1.04 -0.82 -0.21
C LEU A 20 0.30 -0.95 0.51
N ILE A 21 1.03 0.16 0.67
CA ILE A 21 2.31 0.19 1.39
C ILE A 21 2.12 -0.07 2.89
N ILE A 22 1.10 0.53 3.50
CA ILE A 22 0.78 0.34 4.92
C ILE A 22 0.42 -1.13 5.20
N VAL A 23 -0.42 -1.74 4.36
CA VAL A 23 -0.82 -3.15 4.50
C VAL A 23 0.38 -4.09 4.30
N ALA A 24 1.27 -3.80 3.35
CA ALA A 24 2.48 -4.60 3.15
C ALA A 24 3.40 -4.60 4.39
N LEU A 25 3.60 -3.43 5.02
CA LEU A 25 4.37 -3.30 6.26
C LEU A 25 3.73 -4.08 7.42
N LEU A 26 2.41 -3.98 7.59
CA LEU A 26 1.68 -4.71 8.62
C LEU A 26 1.77 -6.24 8.44
N MET A 27 1.66 -6.72 7.20
CA MET A 27 1.77 -8.15 6.89
C MET A 27 3.18 -8.70 7.17
N ILE A 28 4.23 -7.93 6.88
CA ILE A 28 5.61 -8.28 7.22
C ILE A 28 5.81 -8.29 8.75
N TYR A 29 5.29 -7.28 9.45
CA TYR A 29 5.38 -7.19 10.91
C TYR A 29 4.70 -8.38 11.60
N PHE A 30 3.45 -8.68 11.24
CA PHE A 30 2.73 -9.84 11.76
C PHE A 30 3.36 -11.17 11.34
N GLY A 31 3.88 -11.24 10.11
CA GLY A 31 4.55 -12.42 9.58
C GLY A 31 5.82 -12.78 10.35
N ILE A 32 6.66 -11.79 10.64
CA ILE A 32 7.88 -11.98 11.43
C ILE A 32 7.52 -12.31 12.89
N GLY A 33 6.56 -11.60 13.48
CA GLY A 33 6.16 -11.82 14.88
C GLY A 33 5.47 -13.16 15.14
N GLY A 34 4.72 -13.69 14.16
CA GLY A 34 4.01 -14.97 14.26
C GLY A 34 4.71 -16.16 13.58
N ASN A 35 5.88 -15.94 12.96
CA ASN A 35 6.54 -16.90 12.06
C ASN A 35 5.60 -17.45 10.96
N LEU A 36 4.66 -16.62 10.52
CA LEU A 36 3.67 -16.97 9.52
C LEU A 36 4.28 -16.64 8.16
N LEU A 37 4.69 -17.69 7.44
CA LEU A 37 5.16 -17.64 6.06
C LEU A 37 4.16 -16.98 5.08
N PRO A 38 2.83 -17.22 5.16
CA PRO A 38 1.88 -16.66 4.20
C PRO A 38 1.79 -15.12 4.23
N PRO A 39 1.69 -14.45 5.41
CA PRO A 39 1.76 -12.99 5.51
C PRO A 39 3.05 -12.37 4.96
N ILE A 40 4.21 -13.00 5.20
CA ILE A 40 5.50 -12.49 4.70
C ILE A 40 5.52 -12.52 3.17
N LEU A 41 5.11 -13.65 2.58
CA LEU A 41 5.08 -13.82 1.13
C LEU A 41 4.03 -12.91 0.46
N THR A 42 2.90 -12.70 1.14
CA THR A 42 1.85 -11.77 0.69
C THR A 42 2.34 -10.32 0.71
N GLY A 43 3.05 -9.91 1.77
CA GLY A 43 3.68 -8.60 1.85
C GLY A 43 4.69 -8.35 0.71
N LEU A 44 5.52 -9.34 0.40
CA LEU A 44 6.40 -9.32 -0.79
C LEU A 44 5.63 -9.21 -2.10
N GLY A 45 4.52 -9.96 -2.24
CA GLY A 45 3.64 -9.88 -3.41
C GLY A 45 3.03 -8.49 -3.60
N PHE A 46 2.61 -7.82 -2.53
CA PHE A 46 2.10 -6.45 -2.59
C PHE A 46 3.16 -5.43 -3.01
N ILE A 47 4.43 -5.62 -2.63
CA ILE A 47 5.52 -4.76 -3.11
C ILE A 47 5.72 -4.92 -4.62
N ILE A 48 5.68 -6.15 -5.14
CA ILE A 48 5.80 -6.43 -6.58
C ILE A 48 4.65 -5.78 -7.35
N ILE A 49 3.41 -5.93 -6.86
CA ILE A 49 2.22 -5.32 -7.48
C ILE A 49 2.31 -3.79 -7.43
N ALA A 50 2.80 -3.20 -6.34
CA ALA A 50 2.98 -1.75 -6.23
C ALA A 50 3.95 -1.21 -7.30
N ILE A 51 5.07 -1.91 -7.52
CA ILE A 51 6.05 -1.57 -8.57
C ILE A 51 5.42 -1.73 -9.95
N LEU A 52 4.73 -2.84 -10.19
CA LEU A 52 4.06 -3.11 -11.47
C LEU A 52 2.98 -2.08 -11.77
N PHE A 53 2.20 -1.66 -10.78
CA PHE A 53 1.19 -0.63 -10.92
C PHE A 53 1.82 0.73 -11.21
N LYS A 54 2.94 1.08 -10.55
CA LYS A 54 3.71 2.29 -10.88
C LYS A 54 4.21 2.31 -12.32
N ILE A 55 4.65 1.17 -12.84
CA ILE A 55 5.13 1.03 -14.23
C ILE A 55 3.96 1.04 -15.22
N GLY A 56 2.90 0.27 -14.96
CA GLY A 56 1.73 0.14 -15.83
C GLY A 56 0.80 1.36 -15.86
N VAL A 57 0.84 2.22 -14.83
CA VAL A 57 0.10 3.49 -14.79
C VAL A 57 0.70 4.55 -15.72
N LYS A 58 1.91 4.36 -16.28
CA LYS A 58 2.45 5.22 -17.35
C LYS A 58 1.76 4.98 -18.71
N LYS A 59 0.46 5.25 -18.79
CA LYS A 59 -0.25 5.52 -20.05
C LYS A 59 -0.80 6.93 -20.03
#